data_AF-A0A9Q1LER2-F1
#
_entry.id   AF-A0A9Q1LER2-F1
#
_cell.length_a   1.000
_cell.length_b   1.000
_cell.length_c   1.000
_cell.angle_alpha   90.00
_cell.angle_beta   90.00
_cell.angle_gamma   90.00
#
_symmetry.space_group_name_H-M   'P 1'
#
loop_
_entity.id
_entity.type
_entity.pdbx_description
1 polymer ?
#
loop_
_entity_poly.entity_id
_entity_poly.type
_entity_poly.pdbx_seq_one_letter_code
_entity_poly.pdbx_strand_id
1 'polypeptide(L)'
;MSPLAKSHRSEPGLTERFNLVVNRRELCDAYTELNDPAALRPKLGDDEAMVLDESFITVLEYGLPPTGGIDRLTMLLTDSQTVKNSHCFVFIKVPSTITQEEMNKEAKSSYFDFPALDVSTAFPQATPASVFPSCTSDYYQLDDLLTPEEKAIRMKVRECMEKEVAPIMTTYWEKAEFPFEVVPKLGALHISGGTIKGYGCPGLSITGSAVALAEVARVDASCSTFILVHSSLAMLTIGLCGSEMQKQKYLPSLAELSTIACWGLTEPDYGSDASALRTTARKVEGGWILEGQKRWIGNATFADVLVIFARNTDTNQINGFIVKKDAPGLQATKIENKIGLRIVQNGDILFKKVFVPDEDRLPGVNSFKDTNKVLAVSRVMVSWQPIGIAMGVYDMCHRYLKERKQFGAPLAAFQINQQKLVQMLGNIQAMILVGWRLCKLYESGKMTPGQASLGKSWITLRARETVSLGHELLGGNGILADFLVAKAFCDLEPIYTYEGTYDINTLVTGREITGLPSFKPAASRPKSRL
;
A
#
# COMPACT_ATOMS: atom_id res chain seq x y z
N MET A 1 -27.19 -32.46 -10.03
CA MET A 1 -28.12 -33.29 -10.84
C MET A 1 -27.85 -33.06 -12.32
N SER A 2 -27.69 -34.11 -13.12
CA SER A 2 -27.45 -34.01 -14.58
C SER A 2 -28.78 -33.82 -15.33
N PRO A 3 -28.86 -33.01 -16.41
CA PRO A 3 -30.11 -32.72 -17.12
C PRO A 3 -30.59 -33.82 -18.09
N LEU A 4 -30.04 -35.05 -17.98
CA LEU A 4 -30.34 -36.15 -18.90
C LEU A 4 -31.37 -37.13 -18.31
N ALA A 5 -32.66 -36.78 -18.33
CA ALA A 5 -33.80 -37.72 -18.31
C ALA A 5 -35.13 -36.97 -18.48
N LYS A 6 -35.71 -36.96 -19.69
CA LYS A 6 -37.01 -36.29 -19.95
C LYS A 6 -38.01 -37.11 -20.78
N SER A 7 -37.76 -38.37 -21.12
CA SER A 7 -38.65 -39.15 -22.00
C SER A 7 -39.62 -40.12 -21.31
N HIS A 8 -39.31 -40.58 -20.09
CA HIS A 8 -40.02 -41.68 -19.43
C HIS A 8 -40.99 -41.23 -18.32
N ARG A 9 -41.04 -39.93 -18.00
CA ARG A 9 -41.88 -39.37 -16.91
C ARG A 9 -43.39 -39.42 -17.16
N SER A 10 -43.83 -39.86 -18.33
CA SER A 10 -45.25 -40.00 -18.68
C SER A 10 -45.78 -41.44 -18.56
N GLU A 11 -44.93 -42.42 -18.24
CA GLU A 11 -45.36 -43.82 -18.03
C GLU A 11 -45.70 -44.06 -16.54
N PRO A 12 -46.96 -44.39 -16.20
CA PRO A 12 -47.34 -44.68 -14.81
C PRO A 12 -46.66 -45.96 -14.29
N GLY A 13 -46.01 -45.88 -13.12
CA GLY A 13 -45.40 -47.02 -12.42
C GLY A 13 -43.93 -47.28 -12.74
N LEU A 14 -43.19 -46.27 -13.22
CA LEU A 14 -41.77 -46.37 -13.57
C LEU A 14 -40.87 -45.54 -12.62
N THR A 15 -40.07 -46.22 -11.78
CA THR A 15 -39.32 -45.59 -10.67
C THR A 15 -37.88 -45.33 -11.09
N GLU A 16 -37.43 -44.08 -11.00
CA GLU A 16 -36.00 -43.74 -11.14
C GLU A 16 -35.30 -43.85 -9.79
N ARG A 17 -34.18 -44.60 -9.72
CA ARG A 17 -33.33 -44.72 -8.53
C ARG A 17 -32.01 -43.97 -8.75
N PHE A 18 -31.63 -43.12 -7.80
CA PHE A 18 -30.39 -42.37 -7.78
C PHE A 18 -29.52 -42.82 -6.63
N ASN A 19 -28.35 -43.39 -6.95
CA ASN A 19 -27.37 -43.78 -5.95
C ASN A 19 -26.19 -42.80 -5.99
N LEU A 20 -25.85 -42.22 -4.84
CA LEU A 20 -24.58 -41.51 -4.67
C LEU A 20 -23.57 -42.47 -4.03
N VAL A 21 -22.52 -42.83 -4.78
CA VAL A 21 -21.45 -43.70 -4.28
C VAL A 21 -20.15 -42.90 -4.22
N VAL A 22 -19.51 -42.86 -3.05
CA VAL A 22 -18.18 -42.24 -2.86
C VAL A 22 -17.24 -43.25 -2.20
N ASN A 23 -16.05 -43.40 -2.75
CA ASN A 23 -15.02 -44.31 -2.27
C ASN A 23 -15.51 -45.77 -2.09
N ARG A 24 -16.29 -46.25 -3.07
CA ARG A 24 -16.91 -47.60 -3.11
C ARG A 24 -17.95 -47.87 -2.02
N ARG A 25 -18.44 -46.84 -1.30
CA ARG A 25 -19.56 -46.95 -0.35
C ARG A 25 -20.74 -46.11 -0.85
N GLU A 26 -21.94 -46.69 -0.82
CA GLU A 26 -23.19 -46.00 -1.13
C GLU A 26 -23.54 -45.06 0.03
N LEU A 27 -23.71 -43.77 -0.27
CA LEU A 27 -23.95 -42.69 0.68
C LEU A 27 -25.41 -42.23 0.72
N CYS A 28 -26.12 -42.39 -0.38
CA CYS A 28 -27.52 -42.01 -0.49
C CYS A 28 -28.19 -42.82 -1.59
N ASP A 29 -29.39 -43.28 -1.31
CA ASP A 29 -30.31 -43.93 -2.23
C ASP A 29 -31.59 -43.10 -2.27
N ALA A 30 -31.99 -42.63 -3.45
CA ALA A 30 -33.19 -41.82 -3.61
C ALA A 30 -34.02 -42.33 -4.78
N TYR A 31 -35.31 -42.53 -4.55
CA TYR A 31 -36.26 -42.91 -5.58
C TYR A 31 -37.10 -41.70 -5.98
N THR A 32 -37.28 -41.46 -7.28
CA THR A 32 -38.33 -40.56 -7.76
C THR A 32 -39.40 -41.38 -8.47
N GLU A 33 -40.52 -41.57 -7.76
CA GLU A 33 -41.82 -41.84 -8.35
C GLU A 33 -42.89 -41.04 -7.59
N LEU A 34 -43.86 -40.52 -8.34
CA LEU A 34 -44.94 -39.62 -7.92
C LEU A 34 -46.00 -40.31 -7.03
N ASN A 35 -45.61 -40.90 -5.91
CA ASN A 35 -46.55 -41.46 -4.92
C ASN A 35 -46.11 -41.17 -3.48
N ASP A 36 -47.10 -40.85 -2.64
CA ASP A 36 -46.96 -40.42 -1.25
C ASP A 36 -46.03 -41.35 -0.44
N PRO A 37 -44.87 -40.86 0.06
CA PRO A 37 -43.91 -41.64 0.86
C PRO A 37 -44.54 -42.30 2.10
N ALA A 38 -45.64 -41.75 2.63
CA ALA A 38 -46.35 -42.33 3.78
C ALA A 38 -47.01 -43.68 3.46
N ALA A 39 -47.35 -43.94 2.19
CA ALA A 39 -48.01 -45.17 1.77
C ALA A 39 -47.05 -46.37 1.60
N LEU A 40 -45.74 -46.13 1.48
CA LEU A 40 -44.73 -47.16 1.21
C LEU A 40 -43.98 -47.67 2.45
N ARG A 41 -43.93 -46.89 3.54
CA ARG A 41 -43.28 -47.26 4.81
C ARG A 41 -43.66 -48.66 5.35
N PRO A 42 -44.94 -49.10 5.32
CA PRO A 42 -45.30 -50.42 5.86
C PRO A 42 -44.85 -51.61 4.99
N LYS A 43 -44.50 -51.39 3.71
CA LYS A 43 -44.21 -52.47 2.74
C LYS A 43 -42.74 -52.80 2.60
N LEU A 44 -41.84 -51.84 2.83
CA LEU A 44 -40.41 -52.01 2.60
C LEU A 44 -39.59 -52.10 3.88
N GLY A 45 -40.18 -51.79 5.04
CA GLY A 45 -39.57 -51.98 6.35
C GLY A 45 -38.36 -51.09 6.63
N ASP A 46 -38.17 -50.03 5.83
CA ASP A 46 -37.00 -49.16 5.92
C ASP A 46 -37.36 -47.81 6.54
N ASP A 47 -36.69 -47.45 7.63
CA ASP A 47 -36.89 -46.19 8.36
C ASP A 47 -36.32 -44.97 7.59
N GLU A 48 -35.69 -45.18 6.43
CA GLU A 48 -34.99 -44.15 5.65
C GLU A 48 -35.86 -43.40 4.63
N ALA A 49 -37.13 -43.76 4.45
CA ALA A 49 -38.06 -42.98 3.62
C ALA A 49 -38.41 -41.64 4.30
N MET A 50 -37.65 -40.60 3.98
CA MET A 50 -37.81 -39.22 4.45
C MET A 50 -38.23 -38.29 3.31
N VAL A 51 -39.10 -37.33 3.62
CA VAL A 51 -39.48 -36.26 2.68
C VAL A 51 -38.25 -35.42 2.33
N LEU A 52 -38.11 -35.03 1.07
CA LEU A 52 -37.05 -34.13 0.58
C LEU A 52 -36.86 -32.95 1.52
N ASP A 53 -35.70 -32.86 2.17
CA ASP A 53 -35.32 -31.68 2.95
C ASP A 53 -34.87 -30.58 1.98
N GLU A 54 -35.84 -29.78 1.55
CA GLU A 54 -35.63 -28.65 0.63
C GLU A 54 -34.59 -27.66 1.18
N SER A 55 -34.46 -27.55 2.50
CA SER A 55 -33.46 -26.71 3.17
C SER A 55 -32.04 -27.18 2.87
N PHE A 56 -31.79 -28.48 2.90
CA PHE A 56 -30.47 -29.06 2.61
C PHE A 56 -30.07 -28.90 1.14
N ILE A 57 -31.01 -29.11 0.22
CA ILE A 57 -30.76 -28.92 -1.22
C ILE A 57 -30.53 -27.45 -1.55
N THR A 58 -31.33 -26.55 -0.98
CA THR A 58 -31.16 -25.10 -1.13
C THR A 58 -29.77 -24.67 -0.65
N VAL A 59 -29.33 -25.17 0.51
CA VAL A 59 -28.00 -24.85 1.07
C VAL A 59 -26.84 -25.33 0.16
N LEU A 60 -26.98 -26.51 -0.47
CA LEU A 60 -26.01 -27.03 -1.44
C LEU A 60 -26.01 -26.24 -2.76
N GLU A 61 -27.17 -25.80 -3.25
CA GLU A 61 -27.27 -24.98 -4.47
C GLU A 61 -26.65 -23.58 -4.30
N TYR A 62 -26.68 -23.03 -3.08
CA TYR A 62 -26.11 -21.72 -2.77
C TYR A 62 -24.70 -21.76 -2.16
N GLY A 63 -24.07 -22.94 -2.07
CA GLY A 63 -22.68 -23.09 -1.60
C GLY A 63 -22.46 -22.72 -0.13
N LEU A 64 -23.49 -22.80 0.70
CA LEU A 64 -23.42 -22.52 2.13
C LEU A 64 -23.13 -23.82 2.91
N PRO A 65 -22.40 -23.79 4.03
CA PRO A 65 -22.18 -24.98 4.84
C PRO A 65 -23.49 -25.36 5.57
N PRO A 66 -24.00 -26.60 5.43
CA PRO A 66 -25.21 -27.04 6.11
C PRO A 66 -24.94 -27.22 7.60
N THR A 67 -25.42 -26.27 8.41
CA THR A 67 -25.29 -26.27 9.87
C THR A 67 -26.14 -27.36 10.56
N GLY A 68 -26.85 -28.21 9.82
CA GLY A 68 -27.59 -29.37 10.34
C GLY A 68 -26.95 -30.75 10.05
N GLY A 69 -25.83 -30.81 9.31
CA GLY A 69 -25.24 -32.07 8.82
C GLY A 69 -23.86 -32.43 9.36
N ILE A 70 -23.33 -31.64 10.30
CA ILE A 70 -21.94 -31.77 10.78
C ILE A 70 -21.69 -33.14 11.42
N ASP A 71 -22.66 -33.68 12.18
CA ASP A 71 -22.48 -34.95 12.90
C ASP A 71 -22.22 -36.15 11.98
N ARG A 72 -22.85 -36.18 10.79
CA ARG A 72 -22.73 -37.32 9.86
C ARG A 72 -21.43 -37.27 9.07
N LEU A 73 -20.95 -36.08 8.67
CA LEU A 73 -19.66 -35.91 8.01
C LEU A 73 -18.50 -36.23 8.98
N THR A 74 -18.65 -35.87 10.25
CA THR A 74 -17.65 -36.17 11.30
C THR A 74 -17.58 -37.65 11.63
N MET A 75 -18.71 -38.37 11.69
CA MET A 75 -18.72 -39.83 11.82
C MET A 75 -18.07 -40.51 10.59
N LEU A 76 -18.29 -39.96 9.39
CA LEU A 76 -17.70 -40.43 8.14
C LEU A 76 -16.16 -40.33 8.11
N LEU A 77 -15.61 -39.27 8.68
CA LEU A 77 -14.16 -39.02 8.70
C LEU A 77 -13.42 -39.74 9.84
N THR A 78 -14.14 -40.27 10.83
CA THR A 78 -13.55 -40.85 12.05
C THR A 78 -13.87 -42.34 12.26
N ASP A 79 -14.67 -42.96 11.38
CA ASP A 79 -15.10 -44.37 11.43
C ASP A 79 -15.73 -44.78 12.79
N SER A 80 -16.39 -43.81 13.47
CA SER A 80 -17.01 -43.98 14.80
C SER A 80 -18.54 -44.00 14.71
N GLN A 81 -19.19 -44.98 15.37
CA GLN A 81 -20.63 -45.22 15.28
C GLN A 81 -21.51 -44.58 16.38
N THR A 82 -20.95 -43.79 17.31
CA THR A 82 -21.74 -43.18 18.40
C THR A 82 -21.45 -41.70 18.64
N VAL A 83 -22.53 -40.91 18.80
CA VAL A 83 -22.53 -39.45 19.07
C VAL A 83 -21.75 -39.07 20.34
N LYS A 84 -21.56 -40.00 21.30
CA LYS A 84 -20.75 -39.73 22.50
C LYS A 84 -19.27 -39.44 22.20
N ASN A 85 -18.74 -39.93 21.08
CA ASN A 85 -17.35 -39.66 20.66
C ASN A 85 -17.20 -38.30 19.95
N SER A 86 -18.31 -37.67 19.54
CA SER A 86 -18.32 -36.35 18.88
C SER A 86 -17.92 -35.21 19.82
N HIS A 87 -18.14 -35.36 21.13
CA HIS A 87 -17.72 -34.38 22.14
C HIS A 87 -16.20 -34.41 22.40
N CYS A 88 -15.47 -35.41 21.91
CA CYS A 88 -14.01 -35.54 22.06
C CYS A 88 -13.23 -35.08 20.83
N PHE A 89 -13.85 -34.40 19.86
CA PHE A 89 -13.16 -33.92 18.65
C PHE A 89 -12.02 -32.93 18.94
N VAL A 90 -11.98 -32.35 20.16
CA VAL A 90 -10.91 -31.45 20.62
C VAL A 90 -9.76 -32.22 21.32
N PHE A 91 -9.90 -33.52 21.56
CA PHE A 91 -8.92 -34.31 22.31
C PHE A 91 -8.66 -35.67 21.67
N ILE A 92 -8.22 -35.69 20.42
CA ILE A 92 -7.43 -36.82 19.93
C ILE A 92 -6.06 -36.75 20.63
N LYS A 93 -5.89 -37.58 21.66
CA LYS A 93 -4.56 -37.86 22.23
C LYS A 93 -3.71 -38.49 21.13
N VAL A 94 -2.75 -37.72 20.62
CA VAL A 94 -1.62 -38.25 19.86
C VAL A 94 -0.90 -39.28 20.75
N PRO A 95 -0.60 -40.50 20.26
CA PRO A 95 0.19 -41.47 21.02
C PRO A 95 1.49 -40.82 21.50
N SER A 96 1.75 -40.89 22.80
CA SER A 96 2.84 -40.20 23.50
C SER A 96 4.25 -40.74 23.21
N THR A 97 4.48 -41.27 22.01
CA THR A 97 5.75 -41.85 21.57
C THR A 97 6.26 -41.29 20.24
N ILE A 98 5.53 -40.38 19.59
CA ILE A 98 6.00 -39.69 18.38
C ILE A 98 6.35 -38.26 18.78
N THR A 99 7.60 -37.89 18.62
CA THR A 99 8.06 -36.53 18.88
C THR A 99 7.47 -35.57 17.83
N GLN A 100 7.23 -34.31 18.19
CA GLN A 100 6.72 -33.29 17.24
C GLN A 100 7.59 -33.15 15.97
N GLU A 101 8.88 -33.53 16.07
CA GLU A 101 9.82 -33.59 14.95
C GLU A 101 9.56 -34.75 13.97
N GLU A 102 9.05 -35.88 14.43
CA GLU A 102 8.76 -37.06 13.60
C GLU A 102 7.46 -36.87 12.79
N MET A 103 6.41 -36.28 13.39
CA MET A 103 5.19 -35.91 12.66
C MET A 103 5.43 -34.87 11.55
N ASN A 104 6.40 -33.97 11.73
CA ASN A 104 6.72 -32.92 10.76
C ASN A 104 7.58 -33.41 9.58
N LYS A 105 8.25 -34.56 9.69
CA LYS A 105 9.07 -35.14 8.61
C LYS A 105 8.28 -36.03 7.65
N GLU A 106 7.18 -36.65 8.09
CA GLU A 106 6.42 -37.61 7.27
C GLU A 106 5.24 -37.01 6.48
N ALA A 107 4.91 -35.73 6.66
CA ALA A 107 3.69 -35.13 6.08
C ALA A 107 3.92 -34.00 5.05
N LYS A 108 5.15 -33.75 4.58
CA LYS A 108 5.41 -32.81 3.49
C LYS A 108 5.33 -33.52 2.15
N SER A 109 4.54 -32.99 1.22
CA SER A 109 4.51 -33.50 -0.15
C SER A 109 5.89 -33.38 -0.80
N SER A 110 6.17 -34.23 -1.79
CA SER A 110 7.47 -34.24 -2.50
C SER A 110 7.81 -32.92 -3.21
N TYR A 111 6.82 -32.06 -3.40
CA TYR A 111 6.92 -30.77 -4.09
C TYR A 111 6.82 -29.57 -3.13
N PHE A 112 6.73 -29.78 -1.81
CA PHE A 112 6.55 -28.69 -0.86
C PHE A 112 7.74 -27.70 -0.85
N ASP A 113 8.97 -28.21 -0.94
CA ASP A 113 10.19 -27.39 -0.92
C ASP A 113 10.68 -27.01 -2.33
N PHE A 114 9.87 -27.22 -3.38
CA PHE A 114 10.23 -26.79 -4.74
C PHE A 114 10.18 -25.26 -4.83
N PRO A 115 11.07 -24.64 -5.64
CA PRO A 115 10.99 -23.20 -5.89
C PRO A 115 9.68 -22.84 -6.57
N ALA A 116 9.22 -21.61 -6.37
CA ALA A 116 8.09 -21.06 -7.11
C ALA A 116 8.35 -21.14 -8.61
N LEU A 117 7.32 -21.50 -9.38
CA LEU A 117 7.39 -21.47 -10.84
C LEU A 117 7.58 -20.04 -11.32
N ASP A 118 8.39 -19.87 -12.37
CA ASP A 118 8.52 -18.59 -13.04
C ASP A 118 7.15 -18.12 -13.57
N VAL A 119 6.82 -16.84 -13.39
CA VAL A 119 5.50 -16.27 -13.72
C VAL A 119 5.18 -16.44 -15.21
N SER A 120 6.17 -16.37 -16.10
CA SER A 120 5.94 -16.59 -17.54
C SER A 120 5.50 -18.03 -17.86
N THR A 121 5.92 -18.99 -17.04
CA THR A 121 5.50 -20.40 -17.14
C THR A 121 4.16 -20.62 -16.45
N ALA A 122 3.97 -20.05 -15.26
CA ALA A 122 2.73 -20.20 -14.48
C ALA A 122 1.53 -19.49 -15.13
N PHE A 123 1.77 -18.36 -15.80
CA PHE A 123 0.73 -17.54 -16.41
C PHE A 123 1.16 -16.97 -17.78
N PRO A 124 1.21 -17.79 -18.85
CA PRO A 124 1.77 -17.38 -20.14
C PRO A 124 0.92 -16.37 -20.92
N GLN A 125 -0.31 -16.08 -20.47
CA GLN A 125 -1.23 -15.18 -21.19
C GLN A 125 -1.00 -13.69 -20.91
N ALA A 126 -0.22 -13.31 -19.91
CA ALA A 126 0.03 -11.91 -19.61
C ALA A 126 1.46 -11.67 -19.13
N THR A 127 1.96 -10.49 -19.46
CA THR A 127 3.33 -10.09 -19.14
C THR A 127 3.40 -9.51 -17.72
N PRO A 128 4.30 -9.98 -16.84
CA PRO A 128 4.50 -9.39 -15.51
C PRO A 128 5.09 -7.98 -15.60
N ALA A 129 5.11 -7.26 -14.48
CA ALA A 129 5.61 -5.88 -14.39
C ALA A 129 7.14 -5.78 -14.49
N SER A 130 7.88 -6.89 -14.42
CA SER A 130 9.33 -6.93 -14.67
C SER A 130 9.71 -6.47 -16.07
N VAL A 131 8.82 -6.67 -17.05
CA VAL A 131 8.80 -5.93 -18.31
C VAL A 131 7.71 -4.88 -18.17
N PHE A 132 8.08 -3.63 -17.90
CA PHE A 132 7.11 -2.60 -17.52
C PHE A 132 6.15 -2.23 -18.69
N PRO A 133 4.85 -1.97 -18.43
CA PRO A 133 3.92 -1.57 -19.49
C PRO A 133 4.21 -0.18 -20.05
N SER A 134 3.95 -0.01 -21.35
CA SER A 134 4.07 1.29 -22.01
C SER A 134 3.06 2.32 -21.46
N CYS A 135 3.46 3.60 -21.48
CA CYS A 135 2.63 4.69 -21.02
C CYS A 135 1.44 4.92 -21.98
N THR A 136 0.24 4.52 -21.55
CA THR A 136 -1.04 4.71 -22.25
C THR A 136 -2.06 5.50 -21.43
N SER A 137 -1.71 5.79 -20.17
CA SER A 137 -2.44 6.64 -19.24
C SER A 137 -2.36 8.14 -19.56
N ASP A 138 -1.37 8.58 -20.34
CA ASP A 138 -1.25 9.95 -20.83
C ASP A 138 -2.16 10.20 -22.03
N TYR A 139 -3.45 10.43 -21.77
CA TYR A 139 -4.48 10.51 -22.81
C TYR A 139 -4.79 11.95 -23.23
N TYR A 140 -4.67 12.91 -22.33
CA TYR A 140 -4.83 14.35 -22.59
C TYR A 140 -3.51 15.05 -22.89
N GLN A 141 -2.47 14.31 -23.31
CA GLN A 141 -1.23 14.84 -23.84
C GLN A 141 -0.54 15.80 -22.85
N LEU A 142 -0.21 15.30 -21.65
CA LEU A 142 0.48 16.06 -20.59
C LEU A 142 1.72 16.80 -21.12
N ASP A 143 2.41 16.22 -22.11
CA ASP A 143 3.56 16.86 -22.75
C ASP A 143 3.23 18.26 -23.29
N ASP A 144 2.01 18.56 -23.76
CA ASP A 144 1.66 19.92 -24.22
C ASP A 144 1.72 20.96 -23.09
N LEU A 145 1.69 20.53 -21.83
CA LEU A 145 1.75 21.37 -20.64
C LEU A 145 3.16 21.47 -20.03
N LEU A 146 4.14 20.77 -20.60
CA LEU A 146 5.51 20.67 -20.11
C LEU A 146 6.51 21.40 -21.00
N THR A 147 7.52 22.01 -20.39
CA THR A 147 8.66 22.56 -21.13
C THR A 147 9.52 21.44 -21.73
N PRO A 148 10.39 21.73 -22.73
CA PRO A 148 11.30 20.72 -23.29
C PRO A 148 12.19 20.05 -22.23
N GLU A 149 12.66 20.80 -21.23
CA GLU A 149 13.47 20.28 -20.13
C GLU A 149 12.66 19.35 -19.21
N GLU A 150 11.41 19.71 -18.94
CA GLU A 150 10.47 18.90 -18.14
C GLU A 150 10.12 17.58 -18.86
N LYS A 151 9.98 17.60 -20.19
CA LYS A 151 9.80 16.38 -21.01
C LYS A 151 11.04 15.50 -20.99
N ALA A 152 12.22 16.11 -21.15
CA ALA A 152 13.48 15.38 -21.17
C ALA A 152 13.73 14.66 -19.83
N ILE A 153 13.47 15.31 -18.69
CA ILE A 153 13.63 14.67 -17.39
C ILE A 153 12.59 13.57 -17.15
N ARG A 154 11.33 13.79 -17.58
CA ARG A 154 10.28 12.77 -17.54
C ARG A 154 10.72 11.48 -18.23
N MET A 155 11.19 11.59 -19.47
CA MET A 155 11.64 10.44 -20.26
C MET A 155 12.87 9.77 -19.66
N LYS A 156 13.89 10.55 -19.25
CA LYS A 156 15.10 10.04 -18.61
C LYS A 156 14.79 9.20 -17.36
N VAL A 157 13.89 9.69 -16.50
CA VAL A 157 13.49 8.99 -15.27
C VAL A 157 12.69 7.74 -15.61
N ARG A 158 11.73 7.82 -16.54
CA ARG A 158 10.93 6.67 -16.98
C ARG A 158 11.81 5.52 -17.45
N GLU A 159 12.71 5.78 -18.39
CA GLU A 159 13.60 4.76 -18.97
C GLU A 159 14.48 4.10 -17.91
N CYS A 160 15.02 4.89 -16.98
CA CYS A 160 15.82 4.36 -15.88
C CYS A 160 15.00 3.46 -14.95
N MET A 161 13.80 3.90 -14.55
CA MET A 161 12.97 3.15 -13.62
C MET A 161 12.44 1.85 -14.25
N GLU A 162 12.00 1.88 -15.50
CA GLU A 162 11.55 0.68 -16.22
C GLU A 162 12.69 -0.32 -16.43
N LYS A 163 13.91 0.15 -16.68
CA LYS A 163 15.06 -0.71 -16.96
C LYS A 163 15.73 -1.25 -15.69
N GLU A 164 15.94 -0.40 -14.69
CA GLU A 164 16.81 -0.71 -13.55
C GLU A 164 16.02 -1.10 -12.29
N VAL A 165 14.75 -0.70 -12.17
CA VAL A 165 13.94 -0.94 -10.95
C VAL A 165 12.82 -1.96 -11.17
N ALA A 166 12.07 -1.86 -12.27
CA ALA A 166 10.96 -2.76 -12.55
C ALA A 166 11.33 -4.26 -12.50
N PRO A 167 12.50 -4.70 -12.99
CA PRO A 167 12.87 -6.12 -12.94
C PRO A 167 13.13 -6.68 -11.53
N ILE A 168 13.47 -5.82 -10.56
CA ILE A 168 13.89 -6.24 -9.22
C ILE A 168 12.89 -5.90 -8.10
N MET A 169 11.98 -4.95 -8.35
CA MET A 169 11.11 -4.39 -7.31
C MET A 169 10.25 -5.42 -6.59
N THR A 170 9.76 -6.46 -7.27
CA THR A 170 8.90 -7.49 -6.68
C THR A 170 9.60 -8.20 -5.53
N THR A 171 10.84 -8.65 -5.75
CA THR A 171 11.63 -9.37 -4.74
C THR A 171 11.92 -8.50 -3.53
N TYR A 172 12.36 -7.26 -3.75
CA TYR A 172 12.69 -6.34 -2.65
C TYR A 172 11.44 -5.94 -1.87
N TRP A 173 10.31 -5.72 -2.56
CA TRP A 173 9.04 -5.39 -1.91
C TRP A 173 8.53 -6.54 -1.06
N GLU A 174 8.55 -7.77 -1.58
CA GLU A 174 8.14 -8.96 -0.83
C GLU A 174 9.00 -9.16 0.42
N LYS A 175 10.32 -9.04 0.31
CA LYS A 175 11.26 -9.19 1.45
C LYS A 175 11.28 -8.01 2.41
N ALA A 176 10.64 -6.89 2.06
CA ALA A 176 10.74 -5.62 2.80
C ALA A 176 12.21 -5.15 2.98
N GLU A 177 13.00 -5.30 1.92
CA GLU A 177 14.42 -4.93 1.84
C GLU A 177 14.60 -3.71 0.93
N PHE A 178 15.67 -2.93 1.14
CA PHE A 178 15.98 -1.77 0.31
C PHE A 178 17.04 -2.10 -0.74
N PRO A 179 16.81 -1.81 -2.04
CA PRO A 179 17.77 -2.08 -3.10
C PRO A 179 18.87 -1.01 -3.14
N PHE A 180 19.88 -1.13 -2.28
CA PHE A 180 21.01 -0.18 -2.23
C PHE A 180 21.74 -0.03 -3.58
N GLU A 181 21.72 -1.08 -4.41
CA GLU A 181 22.29 -1.07 -5.76
C GLU A 181 21.63 -0.06 -6.72
N VAL A 182 20.40 0.37 -6.43
CA VAL A 182 19.66 1.36 -7.22
C VAL A 182 20.08 2.81 -6.88
N VAL A 183 20.67 3.05 -5.71
CA VAL A 183 21.00 4.42 -5.25
C VAL A 183 21.90 5.18 -6.23
N PRO A 184 23.02 4.60 -6.74
CA PRO A 184 23.85 5.30 -7.72
C PRO A 184 23.13 5.58 -9.05
N LYS A 185 22.19 4.71 -9.45
CA LYS A 185 21.37 4.89 -10.66
C LYS A 185 20.41 6.08 -10.51
N LEU A 186 19.78 6.20 -9.34
CA LEU A 186 18.95 7.35 -8.99
C LEU A 186 19.78 8.64 -8.87
N GLY A 187 21.02 8.55 -8.38
CA GLY A 187 21.94 9.68 -8.31
C GLY A 187 22.27 10.23 -9.70
N ALA A 188 22.59 9.34 -10.65
CA ALA A 188 22.88 9.68 -12.04
C ALA A 188 21.69 10.32 -12.80
N LEU A 189 20.46 10.16 -12.30
CA LEU A 189 19.31 10.89 -12.84
C LEU A 189 19.43 12.40 -12.59
N HIS A 190 20.15 12.80 -11.54
CA HIS A 190 20.33 14.19 -11.11
C HIS A 190 18.98 14.87 -10.82
N ILE A 191 18.12 14.17 -10.07
CA ILE A 191 16.81 14.65 -9.60
C ILE A 191 16.78 14.92 -8.09
N SER A 192 17.75 14.41 -7.33
CA SER A 192 17.90 14.71 -5.91
C SER A 192 18.28 16.18 -5.71
N GLY A 193 17.69 16.83 -4.72
CA GLY A 193 17.75 18.28 -4.55
C GLY A 193 16.68 19.06 -5.32
N GLY A 194 15.98 18.43 -6.27
CA GLY A 194 14.77 18.97 -6.91
C GLY A 194 14.92 20.42 -7.37
N THR A 195 14.23 21.35 -6.70
CA THR A 195 14.20 22.77 -7.05
C THR A 195 15.32 23.61 -6.43
N ILE A 196 16.21 23.02 -5.62
CA ILE A 196 17.30 23.75 -4.97
C ILE A 196 18.31 24.18 -6.04
N LYS A 197 18.64 25.48 -6.07
CA LYS A 197 19.60 26.06 -7.01
C LYS A 197 20.98 26.14 -6.38
N GLY A 198 22.01 25.71 -7.12
CA GLY A 198 23.40 25.69 -6.64
C GLY A 198 23.69 24.50 -5.72
N TYR A 199 24.84 24.52 -5.05
CA TYR A 199 25.27 23.47 -4.10
C TYR A 199 25.27 22.04 -4.68
N GLY A 200 25.55 21.89 -5.97
CA GLY A 200 25.49 20.60 -6.67
C GLY A 200 24.08 20.07 -6.95
N CYS A 201 23.02 20.83 -6.63
CA CYS A 201 21.64 20.46 -6.91
C CYS A 201 21.22 20.85 -8.34
N PRO A 202 20.24 20.15 -8.94
CA PRO A 202 19.86 20.32 -10.34
C PRO A 202 19.11 21.62 -10.64
N GLY A 203 18.51 22.27 -9.64
CA GLY A 203 17.77 23.52 -9.85
C GLY A 203 16.57 23.39 -10.78
N LEU A 204 15.89 22.23 -10.78
CA LEU A 204 14.73 21.96 -11.63
C LEU A 204 13.58 22.94 -11.35
N SER A 205 12.68 23.12 -12.33
CA SER A 205 11.36 23.69 -12.04
C SER A 205 10.61 22.77 -11.06
N ILE A 206 9.65 23.32 -10.31
CA ILE A 206 8.81 22.49 -9.43
C ILE A 206 8.01 21.48 -10.27
N THR A 207 7.58 21.86 -11.47
CA THR A 207 6.84 20.98 -12.38
C THR A 207 7.74 19.84 -12.85
N GLY A 208 8.99 20.12 -13.25
CA GLY A 208 9.96 19.09 -13.64
C GLY A 208 10.31 18.15 -12.50
N SER A 209 10.51 18.67 -11.28
CA SER A 209 10.73 17.83 -10.09
C SER A 209 9.52 16.95 -9.78
N ALA A 210 8.31 17.48 -9.94
CA ALA A 210 7.06 16.77 -9.64
C ALA A 210 6.77 15.65 -10.65
N VAL A 211 6.97 15.93 -11.95
CA VAL A 211 6.85 14.93 -13.02
C VAL A 211 7.90 13.83 -12.87
N ALA A 212 9.15 14.20 -12.56
CA ALA A 212 10.20 13.22 -12.26
C ALA A 212 9.78 12.28 -11.12
N LEU A 213 9.27 12.83 -10.01
CA LEU A 213 8.80 12.04 -8.88
C LEU A 213 7.62 11.12 -9.24
N ALA A 214 6.71 11.58 -10.10
CA ALA A 214 5.60 10.76 -10.60
C ALA A 214 6.09 9.61 -11.48
N GLU A 215 7.09 9.81 -12.36
CA GLU A 215 7.64 8.72 -13.16
C GLU A 215 8.36 7.67 -12.30
N VAL A 216 9.00 8.07 -11.19
CA VAL A 216 9.49 7.11 -10.19
C VAL A 216 8.33 6.34 -9.56
N ALA A 217 7.30 7.05 -9.10
CA ALA A 217 6.14 6.45 -8.43
C ALA A 217 5.31 5.54 -9.36
N ARG A 218 5.34 5.80 -10.67
CA ARG A 218 4.69 4.99 -11.70
C ARG A 218 5.19 3.55 -11.68
N VAL A 219 6.48 3.37 -11.45
CA VAL A 219 7.12 2.04 -11.35
C VAL A 219 7.13 1.56 -9.91
N ASP A 220 7.72 2.35 -9.00
CA ASP A 220 7.82 1.99 -7.59
C ASP A 220 7.63 3.17 -6.63
N ALA A 221 6.55 3.08 -5.86
CA ALA A 221 6.18 4.08 -4.86
C ALA A 221 7.19 4.17 -3.72
N SER A 222 7.90 3.09 -3.39
CA SER A 222 8.89 3.10 -2.31
C SER A 222 10.16 3.84 -2.70
N CYS A 223 10.67 3.65 -3.92
CA CYS A 223 11.74 4.46 -4.50
C CYS A 223 11.34 5.94 -4.56
N SER A 224 10.09 6.22 -4.93
CA SER A 224 9.55 7.59 -4.94
C SER A 224 9.54 8.19 -3.54
N THR A 225 9.05 7.48 -2.52
CA THR A 225 9.06 7.93 -1.13
C THR A 225 10.48 8.10 -0.60
N PHE A 226 11.42 7.22 -0.95
CA PHE A 226 12.84 7.36 -0.60
C PHE A 226 13.41 8.70 -1.09
N ILE A 227 13.20 9.02 -2.37
CA ILE A 227 13.66 10.29 -2.98
C ILE A 227 12.91 11.48 -2.37
N LEU A 228 11.59 11.38 -2.17
CA LEU A 228 10.80 12.47 -1.61
C LEU A 228 11.24 12.85 -0.19
N VAL A 229 11.45 11.85 0.68
CA VAL A 229 11.92 12.09 2.06
C VAL A 229 13.32 12.70 2.07
N HIS A 230 14.19 12.19 1.21
CA HIS A 230 15.55 12.69 1.11
C HIS A 230 15.61 14.12 0.53
N SER A 231 14.96 14.35 -0.61
CA SER A 231 15.05 15.59 -1.40
C SER A 231 14.03 16.64 -0.95
N SER A 232 12.73 16.34 -1.08
CA SER A 232 11.65 17.31 -0.87
C SER A 232 11.33 17.58 0.61
N LEU A 233 11.91 16.81 1.53
CA LEU A 233 11.84 17.06 2.96
C LEU A 233 13.20 17.44 3.55
N ALA A 234 14.16 16.53 3.61
CA ALA A 234 15.42 16.78 4.31
C ALA A 234 16.31 17.83 3.62
N MET A 235 16.66 17.63 2.34
CA MET A 235 17.45 18.61 1.59
C MET A 235 16.72 19.95 1.48
N LEU A 236 15.41 19.95 1.20
CA LEU A 236 14.62 21.18 1.14
C LEU A 236 14.65 21.95 2.47
N THR A 237 14.57 21.24 3.61
CA THR A 237 14.69 21.88 4.93
C THR A 237 16.05 22.53 5.11
N ILE A 238 17.15 21.87 4.71
CA ILE A 238 18.50 22.45 4.76
C ILE A 238 18.61 23.65 3.80
N GLY A 239 18.07 23.54 2.59
CA GLY A 239 18.09 24.61 1.58
C GLY A 239 17.32 25.87 2.01
N LEU A 240 16.17 25.70 2.67
CA LEU A 240 15.32 26.81 3.10
C LEU A 240 15.67 27.36 4.49
N CYS A 241 16.10 26.50 5.41
CA CYS A 241 16.24 26.85 6.82
C CYS A 241 17.67 26.72 7.36
N GLY A 242 18.60 26.18 6.57
CA GLY A 242 20.00 26.03 6.95
C GLY A 242 20.82 27.33 6.80
N SER A 243 21.92 27.41 7.53
CA SER A 243 22.98 28.41 7.29
C SER A 243 23.71 28.13 5.97
N GLU A 244 24.40 29.11 5.41
CA GLU A 244 25.23 28.88 4.22
C GLU A 244 26.30 27.80 4.45
N MET A 245 26.87 27.73 5.65
CA MET A 245 27.82 26.69 6.03
C MET A 245 27.17 25.30 5.98
N GLN A 246 25.95 25.14 6.51
CA GLN A 246 25.21 23.88 6.46
C GLN A 246 24.87 23.49 5.01
N LYS A 247 24.44 24.45 4.18
CA LYS A 247 24.11 24.21 2.78
C LYS A 247 25.33 23.70 2.00
N GLN A 248 26.47 24.37 2.11
CA GLN A 248 27.71 23.95 1.45
C GLN A 248 28.23 22.60 1.97
N LYS A 249 28.06 22.33 3.26
CA LYS A 249 28.53 21.08 3.90
C LYS A 249 27.71 19.87 3.49
N TYR A 250 26.39 19.99 3.43
CA TYR A 250 25.49 18.83 3.31
C TYR A 250 24.86 18.67 1.93
N LEU A 251 24.44 19.74 1.26
CA LEU A 251 23.65 19.61 0.03
C LEU A 251 24.39 18.95 -1.15
N PRO A 252 25.70 19.19 -1.38
CA PRO A 252 26.39 18.57 -2.51
C PRO A 252 26.41 17.04 -2.45
N SER A 253 26.75 16.45 -1.29
CA SER A 253 26.79 14.99 -1.14
C SER A 253 25.42 14.35 -1.17
N LEU A 254 24.39 15.06 -0.69
CA LEU A 254 22.99 14.64 -0.75
C LEU A 254 22.46 14.68 -2.20
N ALA A 255 22.80 15.70 -2.98
CA ALA A 255 22.39 15.80 -4.39
C ALA A 255 22.92 14.64 -5.25
N GLU A 256 24.11 14.14 -4.93
CA GLU A 256 24.71 12.96 -5.60
C GLU A 256 24.22 11.62 -5.03
N LEU A 257 23.37 11.63 -4.00
CA LEU A 257 22.99 10.44 -3.21
C LEU A 257 24.17 9.65 -2.63
N SER A 258 25.34 10.28 -2.49
CA SER A 258 26.51 9.72 -1.81
C SER A 258 26.36 9.68 -0.29
N THR A 259 25.46 10.51 0.24
CA THR A 259 24.95 10.46 1.61
C THR A 259 23.44 10.48 1.55
N ILE A 260 22.78 9.81 2.49
CA ILE A 260 21.32 9.72 2.57
C ILE A 260 20.80 10.57 3.73
N ALA A 261 19.59 11.10 3.55
CA ALA A 261 18.95 11.93 4.56
C ALA A 261 17.55 11.42 4.90
N CYS A 262 17.15 11.66 6.15
CA CYS A 262 15.80 11.44 6.64
C CYS A 262 15.25 12.67 7.36
N TRP A 263 13.94 12.67 7.62
CA TRP A 263 13.24 13.83 8.18
C TRP A 263 12.30 13.40 9.33
N GLY A 264 12.66 13.78 10.55
CA GLY A 264 12.05 13.31 11.80
C GLY A 264 11.16 14.33 12.49
N LEU A 265 9.84 14.30 12.21
CA LEU A 265 8.84 15.11 12.90
C LEU A 265 7.91 14.27 13.77
N THR A 266 7.28 13.25 13.18
CA THR A 266 6.26 12.41 13.81
C THR A 266 6.79 11.63 15.02
N GLU A 267 5.96 11.55 16.05
CA GLU A 267 6.22 10.82 17.29
C GLU A 267 5.11 9.79 17.53
N PRO A 268 5.33 8.77 18.38
CA PRO A 268 4.29 7.78 18.72
C PRO A 268 2.99 8.41 19.21
N ASP A 269 3.08 9.46 20.03
CA ASP A 269 1.92 10.17 20.60
C ASP A 269 1.42 11.31 19.67
N TYR A 270 2.21 11.71 18.67
CA TYR A 270 1.98 12.93 17.88
C TYR A 270 2.22 12.70 16.38
N GLY A 271 1.15 12.29 15.69
CA GLY A 271 1.06 12.23 14.23
C GLY A 271 0.41 13.49 13.66
N SER A 272 -0.93 13.49 13.60
CA SER A 272 -1.72 14.61 13.06
C SER A 272 -1.53 15.92 13.82
N ASP A 273 -1.37 15.87 15.14
CA ASP A 273 -1.02 17.04 15.97
C ASP A 273 0.51 17.16 16.14
N ALA A 274 1.22 17.27 15.02
CA ALA A 274 2.68 17.39 15.04
C ALA A 274 3.19 18.66 15.77
N SER A 275 2.33 19.66 15.96
CA SER A 275 2.68 20.88 16.71
C SER A 275 2.90 20.62 18.21
N ALA A 276 2.34 19.52 18.72
CA ALA A 276 2.40 19.11 20.13
C ALA A 276 3.54 18.12 20.45
N LEU A 277 4.49 17.92 19.51
CA LEU A 277 5.64 17.03 19.71
C LEU A 277 6.37 17.27 21.05
N ARG A 278 6.88 16.18 21.65
CA ARG A 278 7.51 16.10 22.98
C ARG A 278 9.00 15.86 22.96
N THR A 279 9.61 15.43 21.85
CA THR A 279 11.08 15.37 21.77
C THR A 279 11.65 16.73 22.15
N THR A 280 12.55 16.77 23.11
CA THR A 280 13.10 18.01 23.68
C THR A 280 14.48 18.30 23.12
N ALA A 281 14.84 19.57 23.10
CA ALA A 281 16.17 20.08 22.79
C ALA A 281 16.56 21.06 23.90
N ARG A 282 17.47 20.65 24.78
CA ARG A 282 17.94 21.48 25.88
C ARG A 282 19.27 22.14 25.52
N LYS A 283 19.37 23.46 25.70
CA LYS A 283 20.61 24.19 25.46
C LYS A 283 21.69 23.73 26.45
N VAL A 284 22.91 23.53 25.95
CA VAL A 284 24.14 23.26 26.73
C VAL A 284 25.29 24.11 26.20
N GLU A 285 26.42 24.08 26.91
CA GLU A 285 27.65 24.67 26.39
C GLU A 285 28.04 24.00 25.06
N GLY A 286 28.28 24.82 24.04
CA GLY A 286 28.68 24.37 22.69
C GLY A 286 27.57 23.75 21.83
N GLY A 287 26.34 23.57 22.33
CA GLY A 287 25.28 22.94 21.54
C GLY A 287 23.99 22.63 22.29
N TRP A 288 23.43 21.47 21.97
CA TRP A 288 22.10 21.02 22.38
C TRP A 288 22.13 19.54 22.76
N ILE A 289 21.27 19.16 23.71
CA ILE A 289 21.00 17.77 24.04
C ILE A 289 19.57 17.44 23.63
N LEU A 290 19.43 16.46 22.74
CA LEU A 290 18.14 15.94 22.29
C LEU A 290 17.74 14.71 23.10
N GLU A 291 16.48 14.69 23.54
CA GLU A 291 15.90 13.56 24.28
C GLU A 291 14.44 13.34 23.88
N GLY A 292 14.10 12.12 23.48
CA GLY A 292 12.77 11.78 22.98
C GLY A 292 12.76 10.63 21.98
N GLN A 293 11.70 10.58 21.17
CA GLN A 293 11.47 9.51 20.22
C GLN A 293 10.74 10.00 18.97
N LYS A 294 11.12 9.44 17.81
CA LYS A 294 10.44 9.62 16.52
C LYS A 294 9.96 8.28 15.99
N ARG A 295 8.91 8.30 15.18
CA ARG A 295 8.31 7.09 14.60
C ARG A 295 7.89 7.35 13.16
N TRP A 296 7.95 6.30 12.34
CA TRP A 296 7.64 6.31 10.89
C TRP A 296 8.67 7.01 9.98
N ILE A 297 9.88 7.25 10.47
CA ILE A 297 10.84 8.07 9.72
C ILE A 297 11.50 7.25 8.60
N GLY A 298 11.12 7.52 7.35
CA GLY A 298 11.71 6.86 6.17
C GLY A 298 13.21 7.12 6.10
N ASN A 299 13.98 6.11 5.69
CA ASN A 299 15.44 6.11 5.57
C ASN A 299 16.22 6.11 6.89
N ALA A 300 15.55 6.24 8.04
CA ALA A 300 16.20 6.50 9.33
C ALA A 300 17.24 5.45 9.75
N THR A 301 17.06 4.18 9.34
CA THR A 301 17.96 3.09 9.73
C THR A 301 19.31 3.13 9.01
N PHE A 302 19.44 3.91 7.94
CA PHE A 302 20.66 4.00 7.15
C PHE A 302 21.06 5.42 6.73
N ALA A 303 20.26 6.44 7.08
CA ALA A 303 20.55 7.83 6.77
C ALA A 303 21.82 8.34 7.46
N ASP A 304 22.63 9.09 6.73
CA ASP A 304 23.84 9.76 7.21
C ASP A 304 23.51 11.11 7.89
N VAL A 305 22.44 11.76 7.40
CA VAL A 305 21.98 13.09 7.83
C VAL A 305 20.52 13.01 8.29
N LEU A 306 20.26 13.17 9.57
CA LEU A 306 18.91 13.12 10.14
C LEU A 306 18.45 14.53 10.49
N VAL A 307 17.48 15.07 9.74
CA VAL A 307 16.87 16.37 10.05
C VAL A 307 15.75 16.15 11.08
N ILE A 308 15.98 16.53 12.34
CA ILE A 308 15.10 16.24 13.48
C ILE A 308 14.45 17.50 14.03
N PHE A 309 13.15 17.44 14.30
CA PHE A 309 12.39 18.50 14.97
C PHE A 309 12.21 18.19 16.45
N ALA A 310 12.63 19.12 17.29
CA ALA A 310 12.55 19.00 18.75
C ALA A 310 12.14 20.33 19.38
N ARG A 311 11.45 20.25 20.52
CA ARG A 311 10.98 21.38 21.31
C ARG A 311 12.12 21.91 22.16
N ASN A 312 12.53 23.13 21.87
CA ASN A 312 13.51 23.84 22.65
C ASN A 312 12.96 24.12 24.06
N THR A 313 13.67 23.69 25.09
CA THR A 313 13.23 23.80 26.49
C THR A 313 13.18 25.23 27.00
N ASP A 314 13.95 26.14 26.42
CA ASP A 314 14.08 27.52 26.89
C ASP A 314 12.99 28.40 26.27
N THR A 315 12.67 28.18 24.99
CA THR A 315 11.68 28.97 24.25
C THR A 315 10.31 28.29 24.16
N ASN A 316 10.23 27.00 24.49
CA ASN A 316 9.07 26.12 24.28
C ASN A 316 8.60 26.01 22.81
N GLN A 317 9.41 26.49 21.86
CA GLN A 317 9.14 26.42 20.43
C GLN A 317 9.82 25.22 19.77
N ILE A 318 9.32 24.82 18.60
CA ILE A 318 9.94 23.75 17.80
C ILE A 318 11.11 24.34 17.01
N ASN A 319 12.29 23.73 17.17
CA ASN A 319 13.49 23.98 16.36
C ASN A 319 13.84 22.75 15.51
N GLY A 320 14.69 22.96 14.50
CA GLY A 320 15.23 21.91 13.64
C GLY A 320 16.72 21.69 13.90
N PHE A 321 17.15 20.44 13.85
CA PHE A 321 18.52 20.00 14.15
C PHE A 321 18.99 18.99 13.11
N ILE A 322 20.27 19.06 12.75
CA ILE A 322 20.93 18.06 11.91
C ILE A 322 21.67 17.10 12.84
N VAL A 323 21.16 15.88 12.98
CA VAL A 323 21.80 14.82 13.75
C VAL A 323 22.57 13.92 12.78
N LYS A 324 23.82 13.62 13.11
CA LYS A 324 24.66 12.73 12.30
C LYS A 324 24.38 11.27 12.64
N LYS A 325 24.55 10.40 11.65
CA LYS A 325 24.57 8.95 11.86
C LYS A 325 25.57 8.56 12.96
N ASP A 326 25.21 7.52 13.71
CA ASP A 326 26.00 6.96 14.81
C ASP A 326 26.33 7.95 15.95
N ALA A 327 25.64 9.11 16.03
CA ALA A 327 25.78 10.03 17.14
C ALA A 327 25.51 9.29 18.48
N PRO A 328 26.36 9.43 19.51
CA PRO A 328 26.17 8.74 20.78
C PRO A 328 24.77 8.99 21.38
N GLY A 329 24.08 7.92 21.73
CA GLY A 329 22.72 7.96 22.26
C GLY A 329 21.60 7.93 21.19
N LEU A 330 21.96 7.95 19.90
CA LEU A 330 21.03 7.75 18.79
C LEU A 330 20.83 6.25 18.54
N GLN A 331 19.58 5.82 18.41
CA GLN A 331 19.25 4.47 17.96
C GLN A 331 18.11 4.56 16.94
N ALA A 332 18.29 3.98 15.76
CA ALA A 332 17.25 3.86 14.74
C ALA A 332 16.99 2.39 14.41
N THR A 333 15.76 1.92 14.58
CA THR A 333 15.37 0.52 14.37
C THR A 333 14.24 0.40 13.36
N LYS A 334 14.32 -0.58 12.46
CA LYS A 334 13.34 -0.80 11.40
C LYS A 334 11.96 -1.15 11.97
N ILE A 335 10.91 -0.60 11.35
CA ILE A 335 9.52 -1.01 11.56
C ILE A 335 9.19 -2.15 10.59
N GLU A 336 8.89 -3.33 11.14
CA GLU A 336 8.52 -4.52 10.37
C GLU A 336 7.01 -4.60 10.08
N ASN A 337 6.60 -5.60 9.31
CA ASN A 337 5.19 -5.97 9.06
C ASN A 337 4.32 -4.89 8.39
N LYS A 338 4.94 -3.97 7.65
CA LYS A 338 4.21 -2.98 6.84
C LYS A 338 3.55 -3.66 5.64
N ILE A 339 2.31 -3.32 5.35
CA ILE A 339 1.61 -3.83 4.17
C ILE A 339 2.00 -3.10 2.89
N GLY A 340 2.35 -1.81 3.00
CA GLY A 340 2.73 -0.94 1.89
C GLY A 340 4.02 -0.18 2.16
N LEU A 341 4.60 0.35 1.11
CA LEU A 341 5.93 0.96 1.07
C LEU A 341 6.98 0.02 1.71
N ARG A 342 6.91 -1.28 1.40
CA ARG A 342 7.70 -2.31 2.10
C ARG A 342 9.20 -2.15 1.93
N ILE A 343 9.64 -1.65 0.77
CA ILE A 343 11.04 -1.36 0.46
C ILE A 343 11.58 -0.19 1.32
N VAL A 344 10.74 0.81 1.64
CA VAL A 344 11.16 1.97 2.45
C VAL A 344 11.54 1.50 3.85
N GLN A 345 12.72 1.87 4.33
CA GLN A 345 13.16 1.52 5.68
C GLN A 345 12.67 2.58 6.68
N ASN A 346 11.39 2.51 7.06
CA ASN A 346 10.86 3.37 8.12
C ASN A 346 11.43 2.93 9.47
N GLY A 347 11.93 3.89 10.24
CA GLY A 347 12.50 3.64 11.56
C GLY A 347 11.73 4.27 12.70
N ASP A 348 11.76 3.59 13.84
CA ASP A 348 11.64 4.20 15.17
C ASP A 348 13.01 4.75 15.56
N ILE A 349 13.07 6.00 16.02
CA ILE A 349 14.31 6.65 16.44
C ILE A 349 14.21 7.01 17.92
N LEU A 350 15.18 6.60 18.72
CA LEU A 350 15.33 6.99 20.11
C LEU A 350 16.52 7.93 20.25
N PHE A 351 16.31 9.01 21.01
CA PHE A 351 17.33 9.98 21.38
C PHE A 351 17.54 9.88 22.89
N LYS A 352 18.68 9.32 23.31
CA LYS A 352 19.12 9.25 24.71
C LYS A 352 20.25 10.24 24.94
N LYS A 353 19.89 11.49 25.21
CA LYS A 353 20.84 12.61 25.43
C LYS A 353 21.83 12.79 24.27
N VAL A 354 21.30 12.82 23.04
CA VAL A 354 22.11 12.99 21.84
C VAL A 354 22.63 14.43 21.76
N PHE A 355 23.94 14.60 21.68
CA PHE A 355 24.55 15.91 21.52
C PHE A 355 24.50 16.38 20.05
N VAL A 356 24.11 17.64 19.86
CA VAL A 356 24.13 18.33 18.56
C VAL A 356 24.85 19.67 18.74
N PRO A 357 25.94 19.93 18.02
CA PRO A 357 26.67 21.19 18.15
C PRO A 357 25.84 22.36 17.63
N ASP A 358 26.17 23.58 18.07
CA ASP A 358 25.44 24.78 17.65
C ASP A 358 25.41 25.01 16.14
N GLU A 359 26.48 24.61 15.45
CA GLU A 359 26.58 24.69 13.99
C GLU A 359 25.60 23.78 13.24
N ASP A 360 25.02 22.77 13.91
CA ASP A 360 24.08 21.80 13.34
C ASP A 360 22.62 22.10 13.76
N ARG A 361 22.35 23.18 14.50
CA ARG A 361 20.99 23.72 14.65
C ARG A 361 20.60 24.50 13.39
N LEU A 362 19.41 24.23 12.82
CA LEU A 362 18.89 24.97 11.67
C LEU A 362 18.43 26.38 12.10
N PRO A 363 19.10 27.46 11.68
CA PRO A 363 18.78 28.82 12.14
C PRO A 363 17.42 29.32 11.67
N GLY A 364 16.91 28.81 10.55
CA GLY A 364 15.64 29.19 9.95
C GLY A 364 14.40 28.47 10.52
N VAL A 365 14.55 27.62 11.53
CA VAL A 365 13.43 26.95 12.21
C VAL A 365 13.36 27.43 13.66
N ASN A 366 12.50 28.41 13.95
CA ASN A 366 12.33 28.96 15.29
C ASN A 366 10.94 28.71 15.88
N SER A 367 10.03 28.14 15.10
CA SER A 367 8.71 27.66 15.53
C SER A 367 8.15 26.65 14.53
N PHE A 368 7.03 26.01 14.87
CA PHE A 368 6.29 25.13 13.94
C PHE A 368 5.82 25.86 12.67
N LYS A 369 5.65 27.20 12.72
CA LYS A 369 5.25 27.99 11.57
C LYS A 369 6.31 27.94 10.45
N ASP A 370 7.59 27.81 10.81
CA ASP A 370 8.67 27.71 9.83
C ASP A 370 8.67 26.34 9.15
N THR A 371 8.36 25.28 9.91
CA THR A 371 8.15 23.92 9.38
C THR A 371 7.00 23.87 8.37
N ASN A 372 5.95 24.67 8.56
CA ASN A 372 4.83 24.73 7.60
C ASN A 372 5.24 25.19 6.19
N LYS A 373 6.31 25.98 6.05
CA LYS A 373 6.82 26.38 4.72
C LYS A 373 7.37 25.17 3.97
N VAL A 374 8.12 24.31 4.65
CA VAL A 374 8.63 23.04 4.09
C VAL A 374 7.46 22.12 3.76
N LEU A 375 6.53 21.92 4.69
CA LEU A 375 5.37 21.04 4.50
C LEU A 375 4.46 21.49 3.35
N ALA A 376 4.31 22.79 3.11
CA ALA A 376 3.53 23.30 1.98
C ALA A 376 4.11 22.87 0.64
N VAL A 377 5.44 22.92 0.49
CA VAL A 377 6.13 22.46 -0.73
C VAL A 377 6.12 20.93 -0.81
N SER A 378 6.39 20.25 0.31
CA SER A 378 6.35 18.78 0.37
C SER A 378 4.98 18.25 -0.09
N ARG A 379 3.87 18.85 0.34
CA ARG A 379 2.52 18.43 -0.07
C ARG A 379 2.24 18.55 -1.57
N VAL A 380 2.83 19.54 -2.24
CA VAL A 380 2.79 19.63 -3.71
C VAL A 380 3.52 18.43 -4.30
N MET A 381 4.71 18.11 -3.82
CA MET A 381 5.48 16.96 -4.31
C MET A 381 4.78 15.63 -4.04
N VAL A 382 4.26 15.44 -2.83
CA VAL A 382 3.49 14.23 -2.43
C VAL A 382 2.29 14.02 -3.33
N SER A 383 1.59 15.08 -3.76
CA SER A 383 0.42 14.93 -4.61
C SER A 383 0.74 14.30 -5.97
N TRP A 384 2.00 14.27 -6.39
CA TRP A 384 2.42 13.64 -7.64
C TRP A 384 2.77 12.16 -7.51
N GLN A 385 2.97 11.62 -6.30
CA GLN A 385 3.17 10.17 -6.13
C GLN A 385 1.91 9.37 -6.51
N PRO A 386 0.69 9.71 -6.02
CA PRO A 386 -0.52 9.00 -6.42
C PRO A 386 -0.85 9.13 -7.91
N ILE A 387 -0.46 10.25 -8.54
CA ILE A 387 -0.59 10.44 -9.99
C ILE A 387 0.23 9.37 -10.71
N GLY A 388 1.53 9.27 -10.38
CA GLY A 388 2.40 8.25 -10.95
C GLY A 388 1.87 6.85 -10.73
N ILE A 389 1.53 6.50 -9.49
CA ILE A 389 1.00 5.17 -9.14
C ILE A 389 -0.24 4.84 -9.96
N ALA A 390 -1.20 5.75 -10.05
CA ALA A 390 -2.43 5.55 -10.81
C ALA A 390 -2.15 5.37 -12.32
N MET A 391 -1.21 6.15 -12.88
CA MET A 391 -0.75 5.98 -14.26
C MET A 391 -0.19 4.59 -14.50
N GLY A 392 0.70 4.10 -13.63
CA GLY A 392 1.33 2.78 -13.77
C GLY A 392 0.32 1.64 -13.64
N VAL A 393 -0.62 1.76 -12.70
CA VAL A 393 -1.71 0.79 -12.54
C VAL A 393 -2.61 0.76 -13.77
N TYR A 394 -2.96 1.92 -14.34
CA TYR A 394 -3.73 1.96 -15.58
C TYR A 394 -2.96 1.34 -16.75
N ASP A 395 -1.68 1.70 -16.94
CA ASP A 395 -0.84 1.15 -18.01
C ASP A 395 -0.80 -0.38 -17.94
N MET A 396 -0.68 -0.91 -16.72
CA MET A 396 -0.70 -2.34 -16.45
C MET A 396 -2.06 -2.98 -16.76
N CYS A 397 -3.16 -2.36 -16.30
CA CYS A 397 -4.51 -2.84 -16.59
C CYS A 397 -4.80 -2.84 -18.09
N HIS A 398 -4.45 -1.76 -18.78
CA HIS A 398 -4.64 -1.62 -20.22
C HIS A 398 -3.91 -2.73 -20.99
N ARG A 399 -2.63 -2.99 -20.67
CA ARG A 399 -1.88 -4.09 -21.28
C ARG A 399 -2.50 -5.45 -20.93
N TYR A 400 -2.70 -5.72 -19.64
CA TYR A 400 -3.18 -7.00 -19.14
C TYR A 400 -4.53 -7.38 -19.76
N LEU A 401 -5.47 -6.43 -19.85
CA LEU A 401 -6.81 -6.69 -20.41
C LEU A 401 -6.78 -6.94 -21.92
N LYS A 402 -5.77 -6.46 -22.64
CA LYS A 402 -5.56 -6.74 -24.07
C LYS A 402 -4.87 -8.08 -24.31
N GLU A 403 -3.98 -8.50 -23.42
CA GLU A 403 -3.26 -9.77 -23.50
C GLU A 403 -4.13 -10.94 -23.03
N ARG A 404 -4.74 -10.82 -21.85
CA ARG A 404 -5.52 -11.89 -21.20
C ARG A 404 -6.85 -12.12 -21.91
N LYS A 405 -7.16 -13.38 -22.20
CA LYS A 405 -8.41 -13.79 -22.84
C LYS A 405 -9.28 -14.63 -21.91
N GLN A 406 -10.59 -14.38 -21.93
CA GLN A 406 -11.63 -15.21 -21.30
C GLN A 406 -12.84 -15.24 -22.22
N PHE A 407 -13.63 -16.33 -22.14
CA PHE A 407 -14.79 -16.53 -23.02
C PHE A 407 -14.48 -16.31 -24.52
N GLY A 408 -13.27 -16.67 -24.95
CA GLY A 408 -12.83 -16.54 -26.34
C GLY A 408 -12.44 -15.13 -26.80
N ALA A 409 -12.49 -14.10 -25.94
CA ALA A 409 -12.17 -12.71 -26.29
C ALA A 409 -11.16 -12.08 -25.30
N PRO A 410 -10.42 -11.04 -25.71
CA PRO A 410 -9.64 -10.22 -24.77
C PRO A 410 -10.54 -9.64 -23.68
N LEU A 411 -10.04 -9.55 -22.44
CA LEU A 411 -10.80 -8.94 -21.34
C LEU A 411 -11.18 -7.47 -21.62
N ALA A 412 -10.41 -6.76 -22.46
CA ALA A 412 -10.74 -5.41 -22.91
C ALA A 412 -11.99 -5.32 -23.82
N ALA A 413 -12.56 -6.44 -24.27
CA ALA A 413 -13.76 -6.46 -25.11
C ALA A 413 -15.08 -6.37 -24.33
N PHE A 414 -15.06 -6.59 -23.00
CA PHE A 414 -16.26 -6.63 -22.18
C PHE A 414 -16.62 -5.23 -21.66
N GLN A 415 -17.92 -4.86 -21.73
CA GLN A 415 -18.42 -3.54 -21.37
C GLN A 415 -18.03 -3.11 -19.95
N ILE A 416 -18.17 -4.00 -18.97
CA ILE A 416 -17.82 -3.72 -17.56
C ILE A 416 -16.32 -3.40 -17.41
N ASN A 417 -15.45 -4.12 -18.12
CA ASN A 417 -14.02 -3.88 -18.07
C ASN A 417 -13.64 -2.55 -18.73
N GLN A 418 -14.28 -2.22 -19.87
CA GLN A 418 -14.10 -0.91 -20.51
C GLN A 418 -14.59 0.23 -19.63
N GLN A 419 -15.75 0.10 -18.99
CA GLN A 419 -16.29 1.11 -18.08
C GLN A 419 -15.31 1.43 -16.95
N LYS A 420 -14.73 0.42 -16.32
CA LYS A 420 -13.73 0.60 -15.25
C LYS A 420 -12.45 1.24 -15.79
N LEU A 421 -11.95 0.79 -16.94
CA LEU A 421 -10.78 1.41 -17.60
C LEU A 421 -11.00 2.90 -17.86
N VAL A 422 -12.14 3.30 -18.44
CA VAL A 422 -12.39 4.72 -18.73
C VAL A 422 -12.62 5.56 -17.46
N GLN A 423 -13.16 4.97 -16.39
CA GLN A 423 -13.26 5.63 -15.08
C GLN A 423 -11.87 5.90 -14.48
N MET A 424 -10.98 4.89 -14.50
CA MET A 424 -9.58 5.06 -14.11
C MET A 424 -8.89 6.14 -14.94
N LEU A 425 -9.08 6.11 -16.26
CA LEU A 425 -8.45 7.07 -17.17
C LEU A 425 -8.90 8.51 -16.89
N GLY A 426 -10.19 8.72 -16.70
CA GLY A 426 -10.76 10.03 -16.35
C GLY A 426 -10.24 10.56 -15.02
N ASN A 427 -10.15 9.70 -14.00
CA ASN A 427 -9.52 10.05 -12.72
C ASN A 427 -8.08 10.52 -12.93
N ILE A 428 -7.28 9.78 -13.72
CA ILE A 428 -5.87 10.12 -13.98
C ILE A 428 -5.74 11.48 -14.68
N GLN A 429 -6.53 11.74 -15.72
CA GLN A 429 -6.44 13.02 -16.45
C GLN A 429 -6.74 14.19 -15.51
N ALA A 430 -7.77 14.05 -14.66
CA ALA A 430 -8.14 15.07 -13.70
C ALA A 430 -7.05 15.25 -12.62
N MET A 431 -6.47 14.17 -12.09
CA MET A 431 -5.37 14.24 -11.13
C MET A 431 -4.13 14.94 -11.70
N ILE A 432 -3.76 14.65 -12.95
CA ILE A 432 -2.65 15.30 -13.65
C ILE A 432 -2.89 16.82 -13.73
N LEU A 433 -4.07 17.26 -14.20
CA LEU A 433 -4.37 18.68 -14.37
C LEU A 433 -4.43 19.43 -13.03
N VAL A 434 -4.97 18.81 -11.99
CA VAL A 434 -4.97 19.38 -10.63
C VAL A 434 -3.53 19.50 -10.11
N GLY A 435 -2.72 18.45 -10.23
CA GLY A 435 -1.30 18.44 -9.81
C GLY A 435 -0.48 19.49 -10.56
N TRP A 436 -0.66 19.58 -11.88
CA TRP A 436 -0.04 20.61 -12.72
C TRP A 436 -0.43 22.02 -12.28
N ARG A 437 -1.72 22.26 -12.00
CA ARG A 437 -2.18 23.58 -11.56
C ARG A 437 -1.57 23.97 -10.21
N LEU A 438 -1.37 23.03 -9.29
CA LEU A 438 -0.67 23.29 -8.02
C LEU A 438 0.77 23.74 -8.26
N CYS A 439 1.49 23.06 -9.16
CA CYS A 439 2.85 23.47 -9.55
C CYS A 439 2.86 24.92 -10.09
N LYS A 440 1.91 25.29 -10.96
CA LYS A 440 1.84 26.66 -11.50
C LYS A 440 1.43 27.71 -10.47
N LEU A 441 0.59 27.36 -9.50
CA LEU A 441 0.27 28.22 -8.37
C LEU A 441 1.51 28.45 -7.49
N TYR A 442 2.32 27.42 -7.27
CA TYR A 442 3.57 27.52 -6.53
C TYR A 442 4.60 28.39 -7.26
N GLU A 443 4.83 28.14 -8.56
CA GLU A 443 5.75 28.92 -9.41
C GLU A 443 5.40 30.41 -9.43
N SER A 444 4.11 30.74 -9.46
CA SER A 444 3.62 32.12 -9.45
C SER A 444 3.57 32.77 -8.05
N GLY A 445 3.98 32.06 -7.00
CA GLY A 445 3.95 32.56 -5.61
C GLY A 445 2.55 32.78 -5.04
N LYS A 446 1.51 32.21 -5.67
CA LYS A 446 0.09 32.41 -5.32
C LYS A 446 -0.51 31.23 -4.55
N MET A 447 0.27 30.18 -4.32
CA MET A 447 -0.22 28.98 -3.66
C MET A 447 -0.47 29.21 -2.17
N THR A 448 -1.67 28.86 -1.71
CA THR A 448 -2.00 28.82 -0.29
C THR A 448 -1.79 27.43 0.30
N PRO A 449 -1.58 27.30 1.63
CA PRO A 449 -1.54 25.98 2.28
C PRO A 449 -2.83 25.17 2.08
N GLY A 450 -4.00 25.83 2.03
CA GLY A 450 -5.28 25.19 1.75
C GLY A 450 -5.38 24.61 0.34
N GLN A 451 -4.79 25.27 -0.67
CA GLN A 451 -4.71 24.74 -2.03
C GLN A 451 -3.83 23.49 -2.11
N ALA A 452 -2.64 23.51 -1.51
CA ALA A 452 -1.76 22.33 -1.46
C ALA A 452 -2.43 21.15 -0.73
N SER A 453 -3.13 21.44 0.37
CA SER A 453 -3.83 20.42 1.17
C SER A 453 -5.02 19.82 0.42
N LEU A 454 -5.80 20.65 -0.29
CA LEU A 454 -6.89 20.18 -1.16
C LEU A 454 -6.34 19.28 -2.27
N GLY A 455 -5.26 19.72 -2.92
CA GLY A 455 -4.57 18.95 -3.94
C GLY A 455 -4.18 17.56 -3.47
N LYS A 456 -3.41 17.48 -2.38
CA LYS A 456 -2.98 16.21 -1.79
C LYS A 456 -4.17 15.32 -1.42
N SER A 457 -5.14 15.84 -0.67
CA SER A 457 -6.29 15.04 -0.19
C SER A 457 -7.17 14.55 -1.33
N TRP A 458 -7.50 15.39 -2.30
CA TRP A 458 -8.34 15.01 -3.43
C TRP A 458 -7.64 14.02 -4.38
N ILE A 459 -6.38 14.28 -4.72
CA ILE A 459 -5.61 13.41 -5.62
C ILE A 459 -5.40 12.03 -4.98
N THR A 460 -4.99 11.96 -3.71
CA THR A 460 -4.80 10.66 -3.03
C THR A 460 -6.11 9.86 -2.92
N LEU A 461 -7.25 10.53 -2.68
CA LEU A 461 -8.57 9.88 -2.67
C LEU A 461 -8.92 9.29 -4.05
N ARG A 462 -8.73 10.05 -5.13
CA ARG A 462 -9.04 9.58 -6.50
C ARG A 462 -8.08 8.50 -6.98
N ALA A 463 -6.82 8.55 -6.57
CA ALA A 463 -5.89 7.47 -6.79
C ALA A 463 -6.35 6.20 -6.08
N ARG A 464 -6.87 6.30 -4.84
CA ARG A 464 -7.33 5.13 -4.06
C ARG A 464 -8.48 4.41 -4.75
N GLU A 465 -9.44 5.17 -5.26
CA GLU A 465 -10.52 4.63 -6.11
C GLU A 465 -9.95 3.99 -7.39
N THR A 466 -9.04 4.67 -8.07
CA THR A 466 -8.44 4.21 -9.34
C THR A 466 -7.67 2.89 -9.17
N VAL A 467 -6.86 2.78 -8.12
CA VAL A 467 -6.08 1.56 -7.86
C VAL A 467 -6.97 0.41 -7.39
N SER A 468 -8.07 0.70 -6.66
CA SER A 468 -9.07 -0.32 -6.32
C SER A 468 -9.73 -0.92 -7.57
N LEU A 469 -10.09 -0.09 -8.56
CA LEU A 469 -10.63 -0.56 -9.84
C LEU A 469 -9.60 -1.38 -10.62
N GLY A 470 -8.33 -0.95 -10.62
CA GLY A 470 -7.25 -1.70 -11.24
C GLY A 470 -7.06 -3.08 -10.62
N HIS A 471 -7.12 -3.16 -9.28
CA HIS A 471 -6.93 -4.40 -8.53
C HIS A 471 -7.96 -5.47 -8.93
N GLU A 472 -9.24 -5.11 -9.00
CA GLU A 472 -10.29 -6.04 -9.42
C GLU A 472 -10.23 -6.42 -10.91
N LEU A 473 -9.72 -5.53 -11.79
CA LEU A 473 -9.60 -5.80 -13.23
C LEU A 473 -8.62 -6.92 -13.56
N LEU A 474 -7.63 -7.18 -12.70
CA LEU A 474 -6.66 -8.28 -12.87
C LEU A 474 -7.15 -9.61 -12.25
N GLY A 475 -8.27 -9.60 -11.52
CA GLY A 475 -8.81 -10.78 -10.84
C GLY A 475 -7.79 -11.40 -9.87
N GLY A 476 -7.61 -12.72 -9.94
CA GLY A 476 -6.67 -13.44 -9.06
C GLY A 476 -5.21 -12.97 -9.17
N ASN A 477 -4.76 -12.43 -10.31
CA ASN A 477 -3.41 -11.87 -10.42
C ASN A 477 -3.32 -10.44 -9.86
N GLY A 478 -4.45 -9.81 -9.57
CA GLY A 478 -4.51 -8.47 -8.97
C GLY A 478 -3.96 -8.42 -7.55
N ILE A 479 -3.86 -9.57 -6.87
CA ILE A 479 -3.29 -9.71 -5.52
C ILE A 479 -1.79 -10.09 -5.52
N LEU A 480 -1.16 -10.22 -6.69
CA LEU A 480 0.26 -10.55 -6.82
C LEU A 480 1.10 -9.30 -7.06
N ALA A 481 2.23 -9.18 -6.35
CA ALA A 481 3.19 -8.10 -6.55
C ALA A 481 3.80 -8.13 -7.97
N ASP A 482 3.91 -9.32 -8.59
CA ASP A 482 4.43 -9.54 -9.94
C ASP A 482 3.72 -8.72 -11.02
N PHE A 483 2.44 -8.38 -10.81
CA PHE A 483 1.64 -7.64 -11.77
C PHE A 483 1.44 -6.17 -11.36
N LEU A 484 2.31 -5.60 -10.52
CA LEU A 484 2.33 -4.19 -10.05
C LEU A 484 1.12 -3.78 -9.19
N VAL A 485 -0.09 -4.17 -9.57
CA VAL A 485 -1.33 -3.58 -9.03
C VAL A 485 -1.52 -3.88 -7.55
N ALA A 486 -1.21 -5.11 -7.08
CA ALA A 486 -1.25 -5.43 -5.65
C ALA A 486 -0.29 -4.56 -4.85
N LYS A 487 0.95 -4.43 -5.35
CA LYS A 487 1.99 -3.58 -4.76
C LYS A 487 1.53 -2.13 -4.68
N ALA A 488 1.04 -1.58 -5.79
CA ALA A 488 0.53 -0.22 -5.88
C ALA A 488 -0.69 0.03 -4.97
N PHE A 489 -1.60 -0.94 -4.87
CA PHE A 489 -2.76 -0.88 -3.99
C PHE A 489 -2.34 -0.75 -2.53
N CYS A 490 -1.41 -1.59 -2.09
CA CYS A 490 -0.85 -1.54 -0.76
C CYS A 490 -0.02 -0.27 -0.49
N ASP A 491 0.81 0.15 -1.45
CA ASP A 491 1.71 1.30 -1.32
C ASP A 491 0.96 2.64 -1.24
N LEU A 492 -0.25 2.70 -1.78
CA LEU A 492 -1.04 3.93 -1.79
C LEU A 492 -1.66 4.25 -0.42
N GLU A 493 -1.96 3.26 0.41
CA GLU A 493 -2.53 3.43 1.75
C GLU A 493 -1.68 4.30 2.70
N PRO A 494 -0.35 4.06 2.85
CA PRO A 494 0.50 4.95 3.63
C PRO A 494 0.64 6.34 2.99
N ILE A 495 0.61 6.48 1.66
CA ILE A 495 0.68 7.79 0.97
C ILE A 495 -0.59 8.62 1.23
N TYR A 496 -1.76 7.95 1.24
CA TYR A 496 -3.02 8.55 1.64
C TYR A 496 -2.97 9.08 3.09
N THR A 497 -2.18 8.42 3.95
CA THR A 497 -2.07 8.72 5.38
C THR A 497 -1.02 9.78 5.73
N TYR A 498 0.21 9.66 5.21
CA TYR A 498 1.30 10.55 5.59
C TYR A 498 1.15 11.96 5.02
N GLU A 499 1.99 12.90 5.45
CA GLU A 499 1.96 14.30 4.98
C GLU A 499 0.59 14.96 5.26
N GLY A 500 0.05 14.61 6.42
CA GLY A 500 -1.30 14.87 6.86
C GLY A 500 -2.27 13.85 6.27
N THR A 501 -3.15 13.28 7.10
CA THR A 501 -4.21 12.40 6.61
C THR A 501 -5.13 13.14 5.64
N TYR A 502 -5.98 12.41 4.93
CA TYR A 502 -7.06 13.01 4.14
C TYR A 502 -7.85 14.02 4.98
N ASP A 503 -8.29 13.63 6.17
CA ASP A 503 -9.11 14.46 7.06
C ASP A 503 -8.40 15.72 7.53
N ILE A 504 -7.11 15.61 7.90
CA ILE A 504 -6.34 16.79 8.33
C ILE A 504 -6.17 17.77 7.17
N ASN A 505 -5.89 17.27 5.97
CA ASN A 505 -5.74 18.13 4.80
C ASN A 505 -7.05 18.82 4.41
N THR A 506 -8.19 18.11 4.44
CA THR A 506 -9.49 18.71 4.15
C THR A 506 -9.89 19.74 5.19
N LEU A 507 -9.57 19.53 6.47
CA LEU A 507 -9.78 20.52 7.54
C LEU A 507 -8.86 21.74 7.41
N VAL A 508 -7.64 21.59 6.90
CA VAL A 508 -6.76 22.73 6.57
C VAL A 508 -7.39 23.60 5.49
N THR A 509 -7.91 22.99 4.42
CA THR A 509 -8.65 23.71 3.38
C THR A 509 -9.95 24.32 3.94
N GLY A 510 -10.71 23.57 4.74
CA GLY A 510 -11.95 24.01 5.37
C GLY A 510 -11.76 25.28 6.23
N ARG A 511 -10.71 25.30 7.06
CA ARG A 511 -10.35 26.50 7.84
C ARG A 511 -10.05 27.70 6.94
N GLU A 512 -9.35 27.49 5.83
CA GLU A 512 -8.98 28.58 4.92
C GLU A 512 -10.19 29.19 4.21
N ILE A 513 -11.13 28.36 3.74
CA ILE A 513 -12.30 28.83 2.98
C ILE A 513 -13.44 29.36 3.86
N THR A 514 -13.49 28.98 5.14
CA THR A 514 -14.55 29.41 6.08
C THR A 514 -14.07 30.43 7.10
N GLY A 515 -12.76 30.54 7.34
CA GLY A 515 -12.19 31.28 8.46
C GLY A 515 -12.34 30.60 9.83
N LEU A 516 -12.93 29.40 9.90
CA LEU A 516 -13.28 28.70 11.15
C LEU A 516 -12.46 27.42 11.33
N PRO A 517 -11.61 27.29 12.37
CA PRO A 517 -10.86 26.06 12.64
C PRO A 517 -11.76 24.96 13.23
N SER A 518 -11.62 23.72 12.74
CA SER A 518 -12.43 22.57 13.18
C SER A 518 -11.59 21.30 13.44
N PHE A 519 -10.42 21.46 14.06
CA PHE A 519 -9.50 20.35 14.37
C PHE A 519 -9.68 19.78 15.78
N LYS A 520 -10.06 20.65 16.73
CA LYS A 520 -10.14 20.29 18.15
C LYS A 520 -11.52 19.70 18.45
N PRO A 521 -11.62 18.77 19.41
CA PRO A 521 -12.91 18.32 19.89
C PRO A 521 -13.69 19.49 20.51
N ALA A 522 -15.00 19.34 20.62
CA ALA A 522 -15.82 20.24 21.41
C ALA A 522 -15.23 20.34 22.83
N ALA A 523 -15.16 21.55 23.38
CA ALA A 523 -14.74 21.74 24.77
C ALA A 523 -15.63 20.88 25.66
N SER A 524 -15.02 20.03 26.51
CA SER A 524 -15.78 19.28 27.50
C SER A 524 -16.55 20.30 28.36
N ARG A 525 -17.88 20.32 28.26
CA ARG A 525 -18.68 21.08 29.23
C ARG A 525 -18.26 20.59 30.61
N PRO A 526 -17.93 21.47 31.56
CA PRO A 526 -17.73 21.03 32.94
C PRO A 526 -18.95 20.21 33.33
N LYS A 527 -18.74 19.00 33.85
CA LYS A 527 -19.83 18.18 34.39
C LYS A 527 -20.68 19.11 35.25
N SER A 528 -21.95 19.27 34.87
CA SER A 528 -22.94 20.01 35.65
C SER A 528 -22.79 19.59 37.12
N ARG A 529 -22.48 20.52 38.02
CA ARG A 529 -22.56 20.30 39.47
C ARG A 529 -24.02 20.37 39.92
N LEU A 530 -24.88 19.57 39.28
CA LEU A 530 -26.23 19.27 39.73
C LEU A 530 -26.31 17.79 40.05
#